data_AF-A0A955YXW4-F1
#
_entry.id   AF-A0A955YXW4-F1
#
_cell.length_a   1.000
_cell.length_b   1.000
_cell.length_c   1.000
_cell.angle_alpha   90.00
_cell.angle_beta   90.00
_cell.angle_gamma   90.00
#
_symmetry.space_group_name_H-M   'P 1'
#
loop_
_entity.id
_entity.type
_entity.pdbx_description
1 polymer ?
#
loop_
_entity_poly.entity_id
_entity_poly.type
_entity_poly.pdbx_seq_one_letter_code
_entity_poly.pdbx_strand_id
1 'polypeptide(L)' 'MHLLDVLAALLLTAAAAAFAFGAFALARADDVEAFYFLIVGAVALRSSVQVVRPGAGA' A
#
# COMPACT_ATOMS: atom_id res chain seq x y z
N MET A 1 -15.73 5.48 15.55
CA MET A 1 -14.68 4.92 14.68
C MET A 1 -13.37 5.09 15.43
N HIS A 2 -12.64 4.01 15.70
CA HIS A 2 -11.35 4.15 16.39
C HIS A 2 -10.33 4.78 15.44
N LEU A 3 -9.41 5.60 15.96
CA LEU A 3 -8.36 6.26 15.17
C LEU A 3 -7.56 5.28 14.31
N LEU A 4 -7.33 4.07 14.82
CA LEU A 4 -6.62 2.99 14.13
C LEU A 4 -7.38 2.49 12.88
N ASP A 5 -8.71 2.46 12.92
CA ASP A 5 -9.53 2.06 11.76
C ASP A 5 -9.37 3.08 10.63
N VAL A 6 -9.36 4.37 10.97
CA VAL A 6 -9.18 5.46 10.02
C VAL A 6 -7.78 5.40 9.41
N LEU A 7 -6.75 5.21 10.23
CA LEU A 7 -5.37 5.05 9.75
C LEU A 7 -5.22 3.83 8.83
N ALA A 8 -5.83 2.70 9.19
CA ALA A 8 -5.80 1.50 8.37
C ALA A 8 -6.49 1.71 7.03
N ALA A 9 -7.65 2.37 7.01
CA ALA A 9 -8.35 2.73 5.78
C ALA A 9 -7.50 3.66 4.91
N LEU A 10 -6.84 4.67 5.49
CA LEU A 10 -5.95 5.58 4.77
C LEU A 10 -4.77 4.83 4.15
N LEU A 11 -4.09 3.97 4.91
CA LEU A 11 -2.98 3.15 4.41
C LEU A 11 -3.43 2.22 3.28
N LEU A 12 -4.61 1.61 3.39
CA LEU A 12 -5.19 0.77 2.36
C LEU A 12 -5.48 1.57 1.08
N THR A 13 -6.07 2.76 1.20
CA THR A 13 -6.30 3.64 0.04
C THR A 13 -5.00 4.09 -0.61
N ALA A 14 -3.96 4.39 0.18
CA ALA A 14 -2.64 4.74 -0.33
C ALA A 14 -1.99 3.57 -1.08
N ALA A 15 -2.14 2.34 -0.57
CA ALA A 15 -1.66 1.13 -1.24
C ALA A 15 -2.35 0.92 -2.58
N ALA A 16 -3.68 1.06 -2.63
CA ALA A 16 -4.45 0.97 -3.87
C ALA A 16 -4.02 2.02 -4.91
N ALA A 17 -3.83 3.27 -4.48
CA ALA A 17 -3.33 4.34 -5.34
C ALA A 17 -1.92 4.03 -5.87
N ALA A 18 -1.01 3.57 -5.00
CA ALA A 18 0.33 3.17 -5.41
C ALA A 18 0.29 2.06 -6.46
N PHE A 19 -0.52 1.01 -6.28
CA PHE A 19 -0.65 -0.04 -7.30
C PHE A 19 -1.24 0.47 -8.62
N ALA A 20 -2.20 1.40 -8.57
CA ALA A 20 -2.75 2.01 -9.79
C ALA A 20 -1.69 2.83 -10.55
N PHE A 21 -0.89 3.64 -9.85
CA PHE A 21 0.21 4.39 -10.46
C PHE A 21 1.33 3.47 -10.96
N GLY A 22 1.66 2.41 -10.23
CA GLY A 22 2.62 1.40 -10.68
C GLY A 22 2.16 0.67 -11.95
N ALA A 23 0.87 0.32 -12.03
CA ALA A 23 0.29 -0.26 -13.24
C ALA A 23 0.34 0.72 -14.43
N PHE A 24 0.11 2.01 -14.19
CA PHE A 24 0.24 3.05 -15.21
C PHE A 24 1.70 3.24 -15.67
N ALA A 25 2.67 3.21 -14.75
CA ALA A 25 4.09 3.26 -15.07
C ALA A 25 4.51 2.04 -15.91
N LEU A 26 4.04 0.85 -15.53
CA LEU A 26 4.29 -0.39 -16.28
C LEU A 26 3.71 -0.32 -17.70
N ALA A 27 2.52 0.27 -17.87
CA ALA A 27 1.92 0.50 -19.19
C ALA A 27 2.73 1.47 -20.07
N ARG A 28 3.58 2.30 -19.46
CA ARG A 28 4.51 3.21 -20.13
C ARG A 28 5.92 2.63 -20.29
N ALA A 29 6.14 1.38 -19.91
CA ALA A 29 7.44 0.71 -19.87
C ALA A 29 8.48 1.42 -18.96
N ASP A 30 8.03 2.10 -17.90
CA ASP A 30 8.90 2.62 -16.85
C ASP A 30 9.01 1.60 -15.70
N ASP A 31 9.93 0.64 -15.85
CA ASP A 31 10.07 -0.48 -14.92
C ASP A 31 10.50 -0.02 -13.53
N VAL A 32 11.37 1.00 -13.44
CA VAL A 32 11.90 1.48 -12.15
C VAL A 32 10.79 2.18 -11.36
N GLU A 33 10.01 3.04 -12.00
CA GLU A 33 8.86 3.69 -11.38
C GLU A 33 7.79 2.66 -10.99
N ALA A 34 7.52 1.66 -11.85
CA ALA A 34 6.59 0.58 -11.54
C ALA A 34 7.03 -0.24 -10.32
N PHE A 35 8.31 -0.62 -10.23
CA PHE A 35 8.87 -1.32 -9.08
C PHE A 35 8.80 -0.50 -7.80
N TYR A 36 9.09 0.80 -7.88
CA TYR A 36 8.97 1.70 -6.74
C TYR A 36 7.54 1.70 -6.17
N PHE A 37 6.55 1.90 -7.03
CA PHE A 37 5.15 1.90 -6.61
C PHE A 37 4.68 0.54 -6.09
N LEU A 38 5.16 -0.56 -6.65
CA LEU A 38 4.87 -1.92 -6.16
C LEU A 38 5.38 -2.11 -4.73
N ILE A 39 6.64 -1.74 -4.45
CA ILE A 39 7.23 -1.87 -3.11
C ILE A 39 6.48 -1.00 -2.11
N VAL A 40 6.21 0.27 -2.47
CA VAL A 40 5.47 1.21 -1.61
C VAL A 40 4.07 0.68 -1.32
N GLY A 41 3.35 0.20 -2.34
CA GLY A 41 2.01 -0.36 -2.18
C GLY A 41 2.00 -1.60 -1.28
N ALA A 42 2.97 -2.51 -1.45
CA ALA A 42 3.08 -3.71 -0.62
C ALA A 42 3.36 -3.37 0.86
N VAL A 43 4.24 -2.40 1.12
CA VAL A 43 4.53 -1.93 2.48
C VAL A 43 3.30 -1.28 3.10
N ALA A 44 2.62 -0.37 2.39
CA ALA A 44 1.42 0.30 2.87
C ALA A 44 0.29 -0.69 3.19
N LEU A 45 0.08 -1.70 2.33
CA LEU A 45 -0.90 -2.76 2.54
C LEU A 45 -0.56 -3.61 3.77
N ARG A 46 0.71 -3.98 3.96
CA ARG A 46 1.13 -4.72 5.17
C ARG A 46 0.89 -3.89 6.42
N SER A 47 1.25 -2.61 6.40
CA SER A 47 1.05 -1.69 7.51
C SER A 47 -0.43 -1.48 7.83
N SER A 48 -1.31 -1.43 6.83
CA SER A 48 -2.76 -1.26 7.07
C SER A 48 -3.35 -2.41 7.88
N VAL A 49 -2.86 -3.64 7.69
CA VAL A 49 -3.28 -4.82 8.45
C VAL A 49 -2.65 -4.82 9.85
N GLN A 50 -1.35 -4.52 9.96
CA GLN A 50 -0.62 -4.57 11.22
C GLN A 50 -1.13 -3.57 12.27
N VAL A 51 -1.58 -2.39 11.83
CA VAL A 51 -2.12 -1.35 12.72
C VAL A 51 -3.40 -1.79 13.42
N VAL A 52 -4.21 -2.65 12.80
CA VAL A 52 -5.48 -3.15 13.37
C VAL A 52 -5.28 -4.49 14.09
N ARG A 53 -4.26 -5.27 13.71
CA ARG A 53 -3.92 -6.55 14.36
C ARG A 53 -2.42 -6.62 14.70
N PRO A 54 -2.00 -5.98 15.81
CA PRO A 54 -0.62 -6.10 16.28
C PRO A 54 -0.31 -7.58 16.59
N GLY A 55 0.71 -8.14 15.95
CA GLY A 55 1.16 -9.53 16.18
C GLY A 55 0.71 -10.57 15.15
N ALA A 56 -0.13 -10.23 14.17
CA ALA A 56 -0.54 -11.17 13.11
C ALA A 56 0.57 -11.52 12.08
N GLY A 57 1.84 -11.19 12.38
CA GLY A 57 2.96 -11.38 11.47
C GLY A 57 4.25 -11.85 12.15
N ALA A 58 4.13 -12.52 13.30
CA ALA A 58 5.20 -13.29 13.92
C ALA A 58 4.98 -14.79 13.66
#